data_AF-S4PXP6-F1
#
_entry.id   AF-S4PXP6-F1
#
_cell.length_a   1.000
_cell.length_b   1.000
_cell.length_c   1.000
_cell.angle_alpha   90.00
_cell.angle_beta   90.00
_cell.angle_gamma   90.00
#
_symmetry.space_group_name_H-M   'P 1'
#
loop_
_entity.id
_entity.type
_entity.pdbx_description
1 polymer ?
#
loop_
_entity_poly.entity_id
_entity_poly.type
_entity_poly.pdbx_seq_one_letter_code
_entity_poly.pdbx_strand_id
1 'polypeptide(L)'
;MEGFEIRISNTKKGKGLYATKQFNEGDVILAEDPLVSCQFAWNAAYRYLACDHCMRPLETPEQNVRRLSAKPDIVLPHSNCFETDLLNITSCNQCGILYCSEECKEISYAKYHRVLCYIQSETQHPVNVLLETWKQIHYPPETANIMLLVRILAFIQQHSDPESAAATIKQFCHRTVNEDAELVHKLLGDEFRSQINTLREMTAHVI
;
A
#
# COMPACT_ATOMS: atom_id res chain seq x y z
N MET A 1 18.43 15.33 9.62
CA MET A 1 18.76 14.21 8.71
C MET A 1 20.20 14.40 8.30
N GLU A 2 21.03 13.38 8.50
CA GLU A 2 22.46 13.50 8.22
C GLU A 2 22.72 13.18 6.74
N GLY A 3 23.34 14.08 5.99
CA GLY A 3 23.77 13.85 4.61
C GLY A 3 22.85 14.36 3.50
N PHE A 4 21.65 14.86 3.82
CA PHE A 4 20.83 15.60 2.87
C PHE A 4 19.99 16.69 3.54
N GLU A 5 19.46 17.60 2.73
CA GLU A 5 18.47 18.60 3.12
C GLU A 5 17.35 18.74 2.07
N ILE A 6 16.19 19.22 2.53
CA ILE A 6 15.03 19.49 1.66
C ILE A 6 15.01 20.97 1.32
N ARG A 7 14.99 21.29 0.02
CA ARG A 7 14.87 22.66 -0.50
C ARG A 7 13.70 22.76 -1.48
N ILE A 8 13.21 23.97 -1.73
CA ILE A 8 12.34 24.21 -2.89
C ILE A 8 13.24 24.28 -4.13
N SER A 9 13.09 23.32 -5.03
CA SER A 9 13.88 23.22 -6.27
C SER A 9 13.50 24.32 -7.25
N ASN A 10 12.20 24.39 -7.61
CA ASN A 10 11.59 25.45 -8.42
C ASN A 10 10.06 25.28 -8.42
N THR A 11 9.33 26.18 -9.10
CA THR A 11 7.86 26.17 -9.19
C THR A 11 7.29 24.92 -9.89
N LYS A 12 8.04 24.32 -10.83
CA LYS A 12 7.65 23.12 -11.55
C LYS A 12 7.79 21.87 -10.68
N LYS A 13 8.98 21.64 -10.12
CA LYS A 13 9.37 20.43 -9.37
C LYS A 13 8.96 20.46 -7.89
N GLY A 14 8.72 21.63 -7.30
CA GLY A 14 8.38 21.76 -5.89
C GLY A 14 9.58 21.44 -4.98
N LYS A 15 9.35 20.65 -3.92
CA LYS A 15 10.39 20.21 -2.97
C LYS A 15 11.37 19.23 -3.65
N GLY A 16 12.65 19.33 -3.32
CA GLY A 16 13.69 18.40 -3.74
C GLY A 16 14.65 18.05 -2.62
N LEU A 17 15.29 16.89 -2.75
CA LEU A 17 16.33 16.39 -1.86
C LEU A 17 17.70 16.78 -2.40
N TYR A 18 18.55 17.40 -1.58
CA TYR A 18 19.89 17.85 -1.94
C TYR A 18 20.91 17.23 -0.99
N ALA A 19 21.94 16.59 -1.53
CA ALA A 19 23.02 16.01 -0.73
C ALA A 19 23.81 17.12 -0.01
N THR A 20 24.10 16.91 1.27
CA THR A 20 24.96 17.79 2.09
C THR A 20 26.33 17.18 2.37
N LYS A 21 26.56 15.96 1.86
CA LYS A 21 27.84 15.25 1.87
C LYS A 21 28.01 14.46 0.57
N GLN A 22 29.22 13.94 0.36
CA GLN A 22 29.48 12.97 -0.70
C GLN A 22 28.87 11.60 -0.33
N PHE A 23 28.26 10.95 -1.32
CA PHE A 23 27.82 9.56 -1.24
C PHE A 23 28.61 8.74 -2.27
N ASN A 24 28.98 7.52 -1.89
CA ASN A 24 29.62 6.54 -2.74
C ASN A 24 28.59 5.51 -3.24
N GLU A 25 28.99 4.72 -4.24
CA GLU A 25 28.17 3.59 -4.71
C GLU A 25 27.91 2.60 -3.56
N GLY A 26 26.65 2.25 -3.36
CA GLY A 26 26.20 1.38 -2.27
C GLY A 26 25.76 2.12 -1.00
N ASP A 27 25.98 3.43 -0.89
CA ASP A 27 25.53 4.20 0.28
C ASP A 27 24.00 4.34 0.32
N VAL A 28 23.42 4.18 1.52
CA VAL A 28 22.01 4.48 1.76
C VAL A 28 21.85 5.99 1.97
N ILE A 29 21.15 6.65 1.03
CA ILE A 29 20.85 8.09 1.10
C ILE A 29 19.64 8.37 2.02
N LEU A 30 18.58 7.57 1.86
CA LEU A 30 17.32 7.69 2.59
C LEU A 30 16.75 6.29 2.83
N ALA A 31 16.27 6.06 4.03
CA ALA A 31 15.43 4.91 4.37
C ALA A 31 14.22 5.45 5.15
N GLU A 32 13.03 5.03 4.76
CA GLU A 32 11.78 5.45 5.40
C GLU A 32 10.79 4.28 5.43
N ASP A 33 9.96 4.25 6.46
CA ASP A 33 8.80 3.36 6.49
C ASP A 33 7.66 3.99 5.69
N PRO A 34 6.94 3.21 4.87
CA PRO A 34 5.77 3.72 4.19
C PRO A 34 4.74 4.18 5.22
N LEU A 35 4.12 5.33 4.96
CA LEU A 35 3.04 5.85 5.79
C LEU A 35 1.90 4.82 5.89
N VAL A 36 1.49 4.33 4.72
CA VAL A 36 0.62 3.19 4.53
C VAL A 36 1.10 2.41 3.31
N SER A 37 0.77 1.12 3.28
CA SER A 37 0.99 0.23 2.14
C SER A 37 -0.30 -0.57 1.94
N CYS A 38 -0.50 -1.19 0.77
CA CYS A 38 -1.49 -2.25 0.62
C CYS A 38 -1.16 -3.10 -0.61
N GLN A 39 -1.53 -4.38 -0.55
CA GLN A 39 -1.46 -5.25 -1.72
C GLN A 39 -2.49 -4.80 -2.78
N PHE A 40 -2.19 -4.99 -4.06
CA PHE A 40 -3.18 -4.85 -5.13
C PHE A 40 -4.40 -5.75 -4.91
N ALA A 41 -5.59 -5.27 -5.29
CA ALA A 41 -6.85 -5.92 -4.96
C ALA A 41 -7.00 -7.28 -5.65
N TRP A 42 -6.55 -7.39 -6.90
CA TRP A 42 -6.52 -8.66 -7.63
C TRP A 42 -5.43 -9.59 -7.10
N ASN A 43 -4.27 -9.08 -6.66
CA ASN A 43 -3.26 -9.94 -6.03
C ASN A 43 -3.81 -10.59 -4.75
N ALA A 44 -4.52 -9.84 -3.92
CA ALA A 44 -5.21 -10.37 -2.76
C ALA A 44 -6.28 -11.40 -3.17
N ALA A 45 -7.10 -11.09 -4.19
CA ALA A 45 -8.11 -12.02 -4.72
C ALA A 45 -7.51 -13.32 -5.29
N TYR A 46 -6.33 -13.24 -5.91
CA TYR A 46 -5.53 -14.37 -6.39
C TYR A 46 -4.64 -14.99 -5.31
N ARG A 47 -4.86 -14.62 -4.04
CA ARG A 47 -4.25 -15.24 -2.85
C ARG A 47 -2.73 -15.13 -2.81
N TYR A 48 -2.18 -14.02 -3.31
CA TYR A 48 -0.77 -13.72 -3.07
C TYR A 48 -0.56 -13.48 -1.57
N LEU A 49 0.39 -14.20 -0.99
CA LEU A 49 0.65 -14.13 0.45
C LEU A 49 1.68 -13.04 0.74
N ALA A 50 1.22 -11.93 1.33
CA ALA A 50 2.06 -10.81 1.73
C ALA A 50 1.65 -10.29 3.10
N CYS A 51 2.61 -9.80 3.88
CA CYS A 51 2.37 -9.11 5.14
C CYS A 51 1.51 -7.89 4.86
N ASP A 52 0.40 -7.75 5.60
CA ASP A 52 -0.51 -6.62 5.40
C ASP A 52 0.10 -5.28 5.79
N HIS A 53 1.21 -5.28 6.56
CA HIS A 53 1.91 -4.05 6.95
C HIS A 53 3.08 -3.69 6.03
N CYS A 54 4.05 -4.59 5.89
CA CYS A 54 5.32 -4.30 5.23
C CYS A 54 5.43 -4.88 3.82
N MET A 55 4.37 -5.55 3.33
CA MET A 55 4.30 -6.17 2.00
C MET A 55 5.32 -7.28 1.73
N ARG A 56 6.12 -7.70 2.74
CA ARG A 56 7.02 -8.84 2.62
C ARG A 56 6.24 -10.11 2.23
N PRO A 57 6.72 -10.92 1.28
CA PRO A 57 6.12 -12.21 0.96
C PRO A 57 6.05 -13.10 2.19
N LEU A 58 4.95 -13.83 2.37
CA LEU A 58 4.75 -14.79 3.49
C LEU A 58 4.88 -16.25 3.04
N GLU A 59 5.62 -16.46 1.96
CA GLU A 59 5.93 -17.77 1.39
C GLU A 59 7.31 -17.69 0.73
N THR A 60 7.96 -18.83 0.54
CA THR A 60 9.22 -18.89 -0.22
C THR A 60 8.96 -18.57 -1.71
N PRO A 61 9.98 -18.09 -2.45
CA PRO A 61 9.85 -17.89 -3.90
C PRO A 61 9.39 -19.16 -4.63
N GLU A 62 9.85 -20.33 -4.19
CA GLU A 62 9.49 -21.61 -4.80
C GLU A 62 8.03 -22.00 -4.52
N GLN A 63 7.55 -21.83 -3.28
CA GLN A 63 6.13 -22.01 -2.94
C GLN A 63 5.24 -21.07 -3.77
N ASN A 64 5.63 -19.79 -3.88
CA ASN A 64 4.91 -18.79 -4.65
C ASN A 64 4.77 -19.21 -6.12
N VAL A 65 5.88 -19.55 -6.78
CA VAL A 65 5.87 -19.95 -8.20
C VAL A 65 5.08 -21.23 -8.43
N ARG A 66 5.23 -22.24 -7.57
CA ARG A 66 4.49 -23.51 -7.68
C ARG A 66 2.99 -23.28 -7.56
N ARG A 67 2.57 -22.46 -6.58
CA ARG A 67 1.16 -22.11 -6.35
C ARG A 67 0.58 -21.34 -7.52
N LEU A 68 1.26 -20.29 -7.99
CA LEU A 68 0.74 -19.43 -9.06
C LEU A 68 0.72 -20.10 -10.43
N SER A 69 1.68 -20.98 -10.71
CA SER A 69 1.74 -21.72 -11.98
C SER A 69 0.97 -23.04 -11.96
N ALA A 70 0.46 -23.46 -10.80
CA ALA A 70 -0.12 -24.78 -10.55
C ALA A 70 0.81 -25.94 -10.96
N LYS A 71 2.13 -25.78 -10.78
CA LYS A 71 3.17 -26.77 -11.12
C LYS A 71 4.01 -27.09 -9.89
N PRO A 72 3.70 -28.17 -9.14
CA PRO A 72 4.38 -28.51 -7.89
C PRO A 72 5.83 -28.99 -8.11
N ASP A 73 6.20 -29.32 -9.34
CA ASP A 73 7.49 -29.85 -9.75
C ASP A 73 8.53 -28.79 -10.11
N ILE A 74 8.16 -27.50 -10.15
CA ILE A 74 9.13 -26.42 -10.38
C ILE A 74 10.15 -26.42 -9.25
N VAL A 75 11.44 -26.42 -9.60
CA VAL A 75 12.56 -26.20 -8.69
C VAL A 75 13.24 -24.92 -9.12
N LEU A 76 13.34 -23.95 -8.22
CA LEU A 76 13.97 -22.68 -8.54
C LEU A 76 15.49 -22.79 -8.35
N PRO A 77 16.29 -22.24 -9.29
CA PRO A 77 17.68 -21.96 -8.99
C PRO A 77 17.73 -20.95 -7.84
N HIS A 78 18.52 -21.22 -6.80
CA HIS A 78 18.66 -20.39 -5.60
C HIS A 78 17.37 -20.23 -4.76
N SER A 79 16.62 -21.31 -4.55
CA SER A 79 15.39 -21.31 -3.72
C SER A 79 15.57 -20.78 -2.28
N ASN A 80 16.79 -20.75 -1.75
CA ASN A 80 17.14 -20.21 -0.42
C ASN A 80 17.48 -18.70 -0.43
N CYS A 81 17.44 -18.02 -1.58
CA CYS A 81 17.75 -16.59 -1.68
C CYS A 81 16.53 -15.73 -1.31
N PHE A 82 16.11 -15.78 -0.05
CA PHE A 82 15.06 -14.95 0.51
C PHE A 82 15.31 -14.71 2.01
N GLU A 83 14.87 -13.56 2.51
CA GLU A 83 15.13 -13.12 3.90
C GLU A 83 13.90 -13.27 4.82
N THR A 84 12.75 -13.71 4.28
CA THR A 84 11.53 -13.80 5.07
C THR A 84 11.64 -14.91 6.11
N ASP A 85 11.50 -14.55 7.38
CA ASP A 85 11.24 -15.49 8.46
C ASP A 85 9.78 -15.97 8.43
N LEU A 86 9.58 -17.21 7.98
CA LEU A 86 8.26 -17.81 7.86
C LEU A 86 7.74 -18.43 9.17
N LEU A 87 8.59 -18.57 10.20
CA LEU A 87 8.20 -19.18 11.48
C LEU A 87 7.39 -18.21 12.36
N ASN A 88 7.58 -16.91 12.16
CA ASN A 88 6.97 -15.85 12.95
C ASN A 88 5.71 -15.24 12.32
N ILE A 89 5.18 -15.86 11.26
CA ILE A 89 3.93 -15.43 10.63
C ILE A 89 2.81 -15.52 11.68
N THR A 90 2.08 -14.42 11.82
CA THR A 90 0.96 -14.27 12.77
C THR A 90 -0.26 -13.71 12.05
N SER A 91 -1.40 -13.67 12.73
CA SER A 91 -2.63 -13.12 12.18
C SER A 91 -3.38 -12.25 13.18
N CYS A 92 -4.26 -11.38 12.66
CA CYS A 92 -5.24 -10.71 13.49
C CYS A 92 -6.27 -11.73 14.01
N ASN A 93 -6.46 -11.78 15.32
CA ASN A 93 -7.37 -12.72 15.98
C ASN A 93 -8.86 -12.52 15.60
N GLN A 94 -9.21 -11.36 15.04
CA GLN A 94 -10.59 -11.02 14.68
C GLN A 94 -10.88 -11.31 13.20
N CYS A 95 -10.05 -10.79 12.29
CA CYS A 95 -10.31 -10.85 10.85
C CYS A 95 -9.43 -11.86 10.08
N GLY A 96 -8.40 -12.42 10.73
CA GLY A 96 -7.50 -13.41 10.12
C GLY A 96 -6.44 -12.84 9.17
N ILE A 97 -6.35 -11.52 8.99
CA ILE A 97 -5.31 -10.88 8.17
C ILE A 97 -3.91 -11.28 8.66
N LEU A 98 -3.00 -11.57 7.73
CA LEU A 98 -1.67 -12.11 8.00
C LEU A 98 -0.60 -11.00 8.10
N TYR A 99 0.36 -11.24 8.99
CA TYR A 99 1.54 -10.40 9.21
C TYR A 99 2.79 -11.26 9.30
N CYS A 100 3.94 -10.74 8.88
CA CYS A 100 5.21 -11.47 8.99
C CYS A 100 5.74 -11.56 10.43
N SER A 101 5.23 -10.75 11.35
CA SER A 101 5.64 -10.71 12.76
C SER A 101 4.58 -10.05 13.63
N GLU A 102 4.66 -10.28 14.94
CA GLU A 102 3.82 -9.59 15.93
C GLU A 102 4.00 -8.07 15.89
N GLU A 103 5.24 -7.60 15.72
CA GLU A 103 5.56 -6.18 15.56
C GLU A 103 4.81 -5.55 14.37
N CYS A 104 4.80 -6.20 13.20
CA CYS A 104 4.05 -5.72 12.05
C CYS A 104 2.54 -5.67 12.32
N LYS A 105 2.01 -6.64 13.07
CA LYS A 105 0.60 -6.67 13.48
C LYS A 105 0.27 -5.50 14.41
N GLU A 106 1.10 -5.27 15.43
CA GLU A 106 0.91 -4.19 16.41
C GLU A 106 1.01 -2.80 15.76
N ILE A 107 2.02 -2.58 14.92
CA ILE A 107 2.17 -1.30 14.19
C ILE A 107 0.99 -1.08 13.26
N SER A 108 0.58 -2.10 12.50
CA SER A 108 -0.59 -2.02 11.61
C SER A 108 -1.87 -1.70 12.40
N TYR A 109 -2.10 -2.40 13.51
CA TYR A 109 -3.24 -2.20 14.40
C TYR A 109 -3.32 -0.78 14.92
N ALA A 110 -2.21 -0.26 15.43
CA ALA A 110 -2.10 1.11 15.94
C ALA A 110 -2.26 2.16 14.83
N LYS A 111 -1.70 1.94 13.65
CA LYS A 111 -1.72 2.91 12.55
C LYS A 111 -3.07 2.97 11.83
N TYR A 112 -3.63 1.86 11.36
CA TYR A 112 -4.83 1.91 10.49
C TYR A 112 -5.74 0.67 10.55
N HIS A 113 -5.27 -0.47 11.03
CA HIS A 113 -6.04 -1.71 10.94
C HIS A 113 -7.20 -1.77 11.93
N ARG A 114 -7.11 -1.15 13.10
CA ARG A 114 -8.18 -1.24 14.13
C ARG A 114 -9.55 -0.77 13.61
N VAL A 115 -9.60 0.35 12.90
CA VAL A 115 -10.84 0.91 12.29
C VAL A 115 -11.26 0.07 11.08
N LEU A 116 -10.30 -0.51 10.36
CA LEU A 116 -10.52 -1.32 9.18
C LEU A 116 -10.67 -2.82 9.49
N CYS A 117 -10.76 -3.21 10.77
CA CYS A 117 -10.84 -4.61 11.16
C CYS A 117 -12.29 -5.08 11.06
N TYR A 118 -12.56 -6.04 10.18
CA TYR A 118 -13.90 -6.60 9.97
C TYR A 118 -13.82 -8.08 9.63
N ILE A 119 -14.95 -8.79 9.77
CA ILE A 119 -15.03 -10.21 9.40
C ILE A 119 -15.03 -10.31 7.88
N GLN A 120 -13.94 -10.82 7.28
CA GLN A 120 -13.75 -10.82 5.83
C GLN A 120 -14.84 -11.59 5.05
N SER A 121 -15.49 -12.58 5.66
CA SER A 121 -16.59 -13.33 5.04
C SER A 121 -17.91 -12.55 4.95
N GLU A 122 -18.01 -11.38 5.57
CA GLU A 122 -19.21 -10.54 5.50
C GLU A 122 -19.25 -9.77 4.17
N THR A 123 -19.96 -10.31 3.19
CA THR A 123 -19.99 -9.76 1.82
C THR A 123 -20.57 -8.34 1.73
N GLN A 124 -21.44 -7.95 2.66
CA GLN A 124 -22.07 -6.63 2.71
C GLN A 124 -21.26 -5.60 3.50
N HIS A 125 -20.11 -5.99 4.07
CA HIS A 125 -19.27 -5.04 4.78
C HIS A 125 -18.78 -3.94 3.82
N PRO A 126 -18.82 -2.65 4.20
CA PRO A 126 -18.49 -1.54 3.30
C PRO A 126 -17.14 -1.68 2.59
N VAL A 127 -16.12 -2.21 3.28
CA VAL A 127 -14.79 -2.48 2.69
C VAL A 127 -14.87 -3.50 1.54
N ASN A 128 -15.64 -4.58 1.73
CA ASN A 128 -15.79 -5.61 0.71
C ASN A 128 -16.54 -5.07 -0.51
N VAL A 129 -17.63 -4.32 -0.30
CA VAL A 129 -18.38 -3.70 -1.39
C VAL A 129 -17.48 -2.74 -2.18
N LEU A 130 -16.69 -1.90 -1.49
CA LEU A 130 -15.73 -0.99 -2.11
C LEU A 130 -14.67 -1.72 -2.94
N LEU A 131 -14.10 -2.80 -2.41
CA LEU A 131 -13.09 -3.61 -3.11
C LEU A 131 -13.65 -4.31 -4.34
N GLU A 132 -14.87 -4.85 -4.28
CA GLU A 132 -15.51 -5.47 -5.44
C GLU A 132 -15.80 -4.44 -6.52
N THR A 133 -16.34 -3.27 -6.17
CA THR A 133 -16.55 -2.17 -7.11
C THR A 133 -15.23 -1.67 -7.71
N TRP A 134 -14.17 -1.53 -6.90
CA TRP A 134 -12.85 -1.17 -7.41
C TRP A 134 -12.33 -2.16 -8.45
N LYS A 135 -12.43 -3.47 -8.18
CA LYS A 135 -11.99 -4.51 -9.12
C LYS A 135 -12.76 -4.50 -10.45
N GLN A 136 -14.04 -4.09 -10.43
CA GLN A 136 -14.84 -3.93 -11.64
C GLN A 136 -14.42 -2.70 -12.47
N ILE A 137 -14.02 -1.61 -11.80
CA ILE A 137 -13.57 -0.37 -12.45
C ILE A 137 -12.13 -0.50 -12.96
N HIS A 138 -11.26 -1.17 -12.18
CA HIS A 138 -9.83 -1.31 -12.45
C HIS A 138 -9.45 -2.78 -12.62
N TYR A 139 -9.81 -3.34 -13.78
CA TYR A 139 -9.37 -4.68 -14.17
C TYR A 139 -7.85 -4.71 -14.45
N PRO A 140 -7.14 -5.83 -14.24
CA PRO A 140 -5.70 -5.89 -14.43
C PRO A 140 -5.22 -5.45 -15.82
N PRO A 141 -4.00 -4.88 -15.95
CA PRO A 141 -3.01 -4.71 -14.88
C PRO A 141 -3.34 -3.54 -13.94
N GLU A 142 -3.28 -3.79 -12.63
CA GLU A 142 -3.46 -2.74 -11.62
C GLU A 142 -2.26 -1.79 -11.59
N THR A 143 -2.56 -0.50 -11.44
CA THR A 143 -1.58 0.58 -11.30
C THR A 143 -1.72 1.34 -9.98
N ALA A 144 -2.79 1.07 -9.23
CA ALA A 144 -3.13 1.68 -7.96
C ALA A 144 -4.11 0.77 -7.19
N ASN A 145 -4.38 1.08 -5.93
CA ASN A 145 -5.43 0.45 -5.14
C ASN A 145 -6.16 1.51 -4.29
N ILE A 146 -7.50 1.51 -4.33
CA ILE A 146 -8.35 2.38 -3.49
C ILE A 146 -8.06 2.27 -2.00
N MET A 147 -7.60 1.10 -1.54
CA MET A 147 -7.27 0.86 -0.14
C MET A 147 -6.11 1.71 0.37
N LEU A 148 -5.26 2.27 -0.50
CA LEU A 148 -4.28 3.28 -0.07
C LEU A 148 -4.98 4.50 0.52
N LEU A 149 -6.04 4.98 -0.12
CA LEU A 149 -6.79 6.15 0.32
C LEU A 149 -7.56 5.85 1.60
N VAL A 150 -8.20 4.67 1.65
CA VAL A 150 -8.88 4.17 2.87
C VAL A 150 -7.90 4.07 4.05
N ARG A 151 -6.70 3.52 3.84
CA ARG A 151 -5.67 3.42 4.89
C ARG A 151 -5.11 4.77 5.30
N ILE A 152 -4.96 5.73 4.38
CA ILE A 152 -4.58 7.10 4.73
C ILE A 152 -5.62 7.74 5.67
N LEU A 153 -6.90 7.57 5.36
CA LEU A 153 -7.97 8.10 6.20
C LEU A 153 -8.03 7.39 7.55
N ALA A 154 -7.88 6.06 7.58
CA ALA A 154 -7.77 5.30 8.83
C ALA A 154 -6.56 5.74 9.66
N PHE A 155 -5.42 5.99 9.00
CA PHE A 155 -4.21 6.53 9.62
C PHE A 155 -4.48 7.87 10.29
N ILE A 156 -5.12 8.81 9.61
CA ILE A 156 -5.49 10.11 10.18
C ILE A 156 -6.41 9.93 11.39
N GLN A 157 -7.47 9.11 11.25
CA GLN A 157 -8.49 8.92 12.27
C GLN A 157 -7.95 8.24 13.53
N GLN A 158 -7.05 7.26 13.38
CA GLN A 158 -6.46 6.53 14.50
C GLN A 158 -5.29 7.25 15.17
N HIS A 159 -4.68 8.23 14.49
CA HIS A 159 -3.54 8.95 15.03
C HIS A 159 -3.90 9.67 16.34
N SER A 160 -2.96 9.74 17.28
CA SER A 160 -3.16 10.47 18.54
C SER A 160 -3.36 11.98 18.33
N ASP A 161 -2.94 12.48 17.17
CA ASP A 161 -3.12 13.86 16.70
C ASP A 161 -3.55 13.84 15.22
N PRO A 162 -4.87 13.74 14.95
CA PRO A 162 -5.40 13.67 13.58
C PRO A 162 -5.08 14.90 12.73
N GLU A 163 -4.99 16.09 13.33
CA GLU A 163 -4.70 17.32 12.61
C GLU A 163 -3.27 17.32 12.07
N SER A 164 -2.30 16.90 12.89
CA SER A 164 -0.91 16.73 12.47
C SER A 164 -0.74 15.63 11.42
N ALA A 165 -1.45 14.51 11.55
CA ALA A 165 -1.46 13.44 10.55
C ALA A 165 -2.00 13.95 9.20
N ALA A 166 -3.12 14.69 9.23
CA ALA A 166 -3.69 15.30 8.04
C ALA A 166 -2.76 16.36 7.43
N ALA A 167 -2.08 17.16 8.25
CA ALA A 167 -1.10 18.14 7.79
C ALA A 167 0.09 17.47 7.07
N THR A 168 0.52 16.30 7.53
CA THR A 168 1.56 15.49 6.88
C THR A 168 1.11 15.03 5.49
N ILE A 169 -0.10 14.47 5.38
CA ILE A 169 -0.69 14.05 4.09
C ILE A 169 -0.82 15.20 3.11
N LYS A 170 -1.22 16.39 3.58
CA LYS A 170 -1.36 17.60 2.76
C LYS A 170 -0.03 18.07 2.15
N GLN A 171 1.11 17.56 2.60
CA GLN A 171 2.41 17.86 1.98
C GLN A 171 2.63 17.11 0.65
N PHE A 172 1.86 16.06 0.36
CA PHE A 172 1.95 15.35 -0.90
C PHE A 172 1.46 16.21 -2.08
N CYS A 173 1.98 15.90 -3.27
CA CYS A 173 1.55 16.56 -4.50
C CYS A 173 0.08 16.23 -4.78
N HIS A 174 -0.72 17.27 -5.00
CA HIS A 174 -2.14 17.17 -5.32
C HIS A 174 -2.45 17.66 -6.74
N ARG A 175 -1.42 17.82 -7.59
CA ARG A 175 -1.60 18.14 -9.01
C ARG A 175 -2.12 16.90 -9.73
N THR A 176 -3.17 17.07 -10.53
CA THR A 176 -3.84 15.98 -11.27
C THR A 176 -3.22 15.70 -12.63
N VAL A 177 -2.36 16.60 -13.13
CA VAL A 177 -1.68 16.48 -14.42
C VAL A 177 -0.17 16.46 -14.19
N ASN A 178 0.49 15.43 -14.71
CA ASN A 178 1.94 15.45 -14.83
C ASN A 178 2.31 16.33 -16.04
N GLU A 179 2.67 17.58 -15.77
CA GLU A 179 3.05 18.57 -16.79
C GLU A 179 4.25 18.14 -17.65
N ASP A 180 5.08 17.21 -17.16
CA ASP A 180 6.28 16.72 -17.87
C ASP A 180 5.97 15.56 -18.84
N ALA A 181 4.81 14.89 -18.71
CA ALA A 181 4.48 13.70 -19.50
C ALA A 181 3.14 13.78 -20.26
N GLU A 182 2.28 14.78 -20.00
CA GLU A 182 0.90 14.85 -20.50
C GLU A 182 0.07 13.57 -20.29
N LEU A 183 0.55 12.67 -19.42
CA LEU A 183 -0.13 11.44 -19.06
C LEU A 183 -1.18 11.78 -18.00
N VAL A 184 -2.42 11.99 -18.45
CA VAL A 184 -3.57 11.86 -17.57
C VAL A 184 -3.58 10.41 -17.11
N HIS A 185 -3.42 10.17 -15.80
CA HIS A 185 -3.54 8.83 -15.24
C HIS A 185 -4.87 8.25 -15.72
N LYS A 186 -4.87 7.03 -16.27
CA LYS A 186 -6.05 6.45 -16.97
C LYS A 186 -7.36 6.56 -16.18
N LEU A 187 -7.31 6.65 -14.86
CA LEU A 187 -8.48 6.76 -13.97
C LEU A 187 -8.89 8.20 -13.62
N LEU A 188 -8.21 9.23 -14.11
CA LEU A 188 -8.46 10.64 -13.77
C LEU A 188 -9.01 11.47 -14.96
N GLY A 189 -9.34 10.80 -16.07
CA GLY A 189 -10.05 11.43 -17.20
C GLY A 189 -11.50 11.75 -16.87
N ASP A 190 -12.09 12.71 -17.59
CA ASP A 190 -13.48 13.14 -17.40
C ASP A 190 -14.49 11.98 -17.55
N GLU A 191 -14.18 10.99 -18.38
CA GLU A 191 -14.98 9.79 -18.60
C GLU A 191 -15.08 8.88 -17.36
N PHE A 192 -14.17 9.03 -16.38
CA PHE A 192 -14.15 8.27 -15.12
C PHE A 192 -14.79 9.04 -13.95
N ARG A 193 -15.26 10.27 -14.16
CA ARG A 193 -15.78 11.12 -13.09
C ARG A 193 -16.93 10.48 -12.30
N SER A 194 -17.81 9.74 -12.98
CA SER A 194 -18.92 9.03 -12.34
C SER A 194 -18.39 7.95 -11.39
N GLN A 195 -17.44 7.14 -11.87
CA GLN A 195 -16.81 6.07 -11.13
C GLN A 195 -16.05 6.61 -9.91
N ILE A 196 -15.31 7.72 -10.07
CA ILE A 196 -14.59 8.38 -8.97
C ILE A 196 -15.57 8.87 -7.89
N ASN A 197 -16.69 9.48 -8.29
CA ASN A 197 -17.71 9.94 -7.35
C ASN A 197 -18.33 8.77 -6.58
N THR A 198 -18.66 7.67 -7.27
CA THR A 198 -19.14 6.44 -6.63
C THR A 198 -18.11 5.91 -5.62
N LEU A 199 -16.84 5.78 -6.01
CA LEU A 199 -15.78 5.30 -5.10
C LEU A 199 -15.60 6.21 -3.88
N ARG A 200 -15.73 7.53 -4.06
CA ARG A 200 -15.67 8.51 -2.97
C ARG A 200 -16.82 8.34 -1.98
N GLU A 201 -18.05 8.22 -2.47
CA GLU A 201 -19.23 7.99 -1.62
C GLU A 201 -19.10 6.68 -0.84
N MET A 202 -18.69 5.61 -1.51
CA MET A 202 -18.45 4.31 -0.88
C MET A 202 -17.35 4.35 0.17
N THR A 203 -16.26 5.10 -0.09
CA THR A 203 -15.17 5.28 0.88
C THR A 203 -15.66 5.96 2.17
N ALA A 204 -16.62 6.90 2.08
CA ALA A 204 -17.21 7.55 3.25
C ALA A 204 -18.11 6.61 4.09
N HIS A 205 -18.49 5.44 3.57
CA HIS A 205 -19.18 4.40 4.33
C HIS A 205 -18.21 3.43 5.04
N VAL A 206 -16.91 3.52 4.75
CA VAL A 206 -15.87 2.69 5.38
C VAL A 206 -15.24 3.37 6.59
N ILE A 207 -15.05 4.70 6.53
CA ILE A 207 -14.32 5.54 7.50
C ILE A 207 -15.25 6.58 8.11
#